data_AF-A0A011Q664-F1
#
_entry.id   AF-A0A011Q664-F1
#
_cell.length_a   1.000
_cell.length_b   1.000
_cell.length_c   1.000
_cell.angle_alpha   90.00
_cell.angle_beta   90.00
_cell.angle_gamma   90.00
#
_symmetry.space_group_name_H-M   'P 1'
#
loop_
_entity.id
_entity.type
_entity.pdbx_description
1 polymer ?
#
loop_
_entity_poly.entity_id
_entity_poly.type
_entity_poly.pdbx_seq_one_letter_code
_entity_poly.pdbx_strand_id
1 'polypeptide(L)'
;MTTTSLIDNLEKLLGGPRDGALLRYSLGSEHLRAGNPAQAAVCLREAVERDGNHSAAWKLLGRALSESNQPGEALAAYEEGIAVAKRRGDVQAAKEMLVFARRLRRQLAATEDQAATASPP
;
A
#
# COMPACT_ATOMS: atom_id res chain seq x y z
N MET A 1 11.77 31.29 6.36
CA MET A 1 12.56 30.12 5.91
C MET A 1 11.62 28.93 5.88
N THR A 2 11.09 28.58 4.71
CA THR A 2 10.25 27.38 4.57
C THR A 2 11.18 26.17 4.59
N THR A 3 11.14 25.39 5.65
CA THR A 3 11.74 24.05 5.69
C THR A 3 11.09 23.20 4.61
N THR A 4 11.81 22.97 3.51
CA THR A 4 11.40 22.06 2.43
C THR A 4 11.17 20.67 3.01
N SER A 5 9.98 20.09 2.80
CA SER A 5 9.67 18.74 3.26
C SER A 5 10.52 17.71 2.49
N LEU A 6 10.73 16.54 3.08
CA LEU A 6 11.34 15.42 2.36
C LEU A 6 10.50 15.04 1.13
N ILE A 7 9.18 15.19 1.19
CA ILE A 7 8.26 14.97 0.07
C ILE A 7 8.60 15.91 -1.09
N ASP A 8 8.64 17.24 -0.85
CA ASP A 8 9.00 18.23 -1.88
C ASP A 8 10.36 17.95 -2.55
N ASN A 9 11.33 17.46 -1.77
CA ASN A 9 12.65 17.12 -2.30
C ASN A 9 12.60 15.87 -3.20
N LEU A 10 11.80 14.88 -2.85
CA LEU A 10 11.61 13.66 -3.64
C LEU A 10 10.78 13.93 -4.91
N GLU A 11 9.75 14.78 -4.83
CA GLU A 11 8.91 15.15 -5.98
C GLU A 11 9.71 15.84 -7.09
N LYS A 12 10.70 16.67 -6.72
CA LYS A 12 11.62 17.31 -7.68
C LYS A 12 12.48 16.33 -8.48
N LEU A 13 12.59 15.08 -8.03
CA LEU A 13 13.34 14.03 -8.71
C LEU A 13 12.47 13.24 -9.71
N LEU A 14 11.15 13.45 -9.72
CA LEU A 14 10.23 12.82 -10.66
C LEU A 14 10.52 13.25 -12.10
N GLY A 15 10.38 12.33 -13.05
CA GLY A 15 10.72 12.57 -14.46
C GLY A 15 12.23 12.67 -14.75
N GLY A 16 13.09 12.57 -13.73
CA GLY A 16 14.54 12.55 -13.88
C GLY A 16 15.12 11.13 -14.01
N PRO A 17 16.46 11.01 -14.15
CA PRO A 17 17.14 9.71 -14.24
C PRO A 17 17.03 8.84 -12.98
N ARG A 18 16.53 9.42 -11.87
CA ARG A 18 16.30 8.73 -10.60
C ARG A 18 14.82 8.40 -10.36
N ASP A 19 13.93 8.68 -11.32
CA ASP A 19 12.52 8.29 -11.23
C ASP A 19 12.37 6.80 -11.51
N GLY A 20 12.29 6.03 -10.42
CA GLY A 20 12.10 4.60 -10.45
C GLY A 20 11.34 4.11 -9.22
N ALA A 21 11.17 2.79 -9.13
CA ALA A 21 10.37 2.17 -8.07
C ALA A 21 10.77 2.60 -6.66
N LEU A 22 12.07 2.75 -6.39
CA LEU A 22 12.57 3.19 -5.09
C LEU A 22 12.18 4.63 -4.74
N LEU A 23 12.21 5.55 -5.71
CA LEU A 23 11.80 6.94 -5.48
C LEU A 23 10.30 7.00 -5.16
N ARG A 24 9.48 6.30 -5.95
CA ARG A 24 8.03 6.20 -5.77
C ARG A 24 7.68 5.55 -4.42
N TYR A 25 8.42 4.51 -4.03
CA TYR A 25 8.33 3.88 -2.71
C TYR A 25 8.65 4.87 -1.58
N SER A 26 9.75 5.62 -1.69
CA SER A 26 10.13 6.62 -0.69
C SER A 26 9.08 7.71 -0.56
N LEU A 27 8.56 8.24 -1.68
CA LEU A 27 7.45 9.20 -1.66
C LEU A 27 6.23 8.63 -0.92
N GLY A 28 5.81 7.42 -1.28
CA GLY A 28 4.68 6.77 -0.63
C GLY A 28 4.86 6.54 0.87
N SER A 29 6.06 6.12 1.28
CA SER A 29 6.41 6.00 2.70
C SER A 29 6.32 7.33 3.43
N GLU A 30 6.81 8.42 2.83
CA GLU A 30 6.75 9.75 3.44
C GLU A 30 5.31 10.30 3.49
N HIS A 31 4.49 10.06 2.47
CA HIS A 31 3.07 10.40 2.51
C HIS A 31 2.33 9.64 3.62
N LEU A 32 2.63 8.36 3.84
CA LEU A 32 2.08 7.59 4.98
C LEU A 32 2.48 8.22 6.32
N ARG A 33 3.76 8.62 6.47
CA ARG A 33 4.25 9.28 7.69
C ARG A 33 3.61 10.65 7.89
N ALA A 34 3.28 11.34 6.81
CA ALA A 34 2.59 12.62 6.82
C ALA A 34 1.06 12.50 7.04
N GLY A 35 0.52 11.29 7.20
CA GLY A 35 -0.92 11.07 7.39
C GLY A 35 -1.76 11.23 6.12
N ASN A 36 -1.13 11.10 4.95
CA ASN A 36 -1.75 11.21 3.63
C ASN A 36 -1.82 9.85 2.93
N PRO A 37 -2.59 8.87 3.44
CA PRO A 37 -2.58 7.50 2.94
C PRO A 37 -3.08 7.39 1.49
N ALA A 38 -3.98 8.28 1.05
CA ALA A 38 -4.49 8.26 -0.32
C ALA A 38 -3.39 8.60 -1.34
N GLN A 39 -2.61 9.66 -1.08
CA GLN A 39 -1.46 10.01 -1.92
C GLN A 39 -0.36 8.95 -1.84
N ALA A 40 -0.14 8.37 -0.65
CA ALA A 40 0.79 7.27 -0.51
C ALA A 40 0.43 6.09 -1.39
N ALA A 41 -0.85 5.71 -1.44
CA ALA A 41 -1.33 4.61 -2.26
C ALA A 41 -1.06 4.85 -3.76
N VAL A 42 -1.21 6.09 -4.25
CA VAL A 42 -0.87 6.46 -5.63
C VAL A 42 0.62 6.23 -5.89
N CYS A 43 1.50 6.83 -5.08
CA CYS A 43 2.95 6.67 -5.26
C CYS A 43 3.40 5.20 -5.15
N LEU A 44 2.81 4.44 -4.23
CA LEU A 44 3.15 3.03 -4.03
C LEU A 44 2.64 2.13 -5.16
N ARG A 45 1.49 2.46 -5.77
CA ARG A 45 1.00 1.77 -6.97
C ARG A 45 1.97 1.95 -8.12
N GLU A 46 2.42 3.18 -8.34
CA GLU A 46 3.43 3.47 -9.37
C GLU A 46 4.76 2.78 -9.05
N ALA A 47 5.13 2.64 -7.77
CA ALA A 47 6.32 1.90 -7.37
C ALA A 47 6.26 0.42 -7.80
N VAL A 48 5.11 -0.25 -7.55
CA VAL A 48 4.94 -1.67 -7.92
C VAL A 48 4.69 -1.87 -9.42
N GLU A 49 4.16 -0.87 -10.13
CA GLU A 49 4.09 -0.89 -11.60
C GLU A 49 5.48 -0.81 -12.23
N ARG A 50 6.41 -0.08 -11.59
CA ARG A 50 7.81 0.02 -12.04
C ARG A 50 8.64 -1.20 -11.65
N ASP A 51 8.47 -1.71 -10.44
CA ASP A 51 9.09 -2.95 -9.95
C ASP A 51 8.09 -3.81 -9.19
N GLY A 52 7.43 -4.71 -9.92
CA GLY A 52 6.48 -5.65 -9.36
C GLY A 52 7.10 -6.63 -8.36
N ASN A 53 8.43 -6.76 -8.34
CA ASN A 53 9.12 -7.62 -7.38
C ASN A 53 9.36 -6.93 -6.02
N HIS A 54 9.05 -5.65 -5.85
CA HIS A 54 9.35 -4.93 -4.62
C HIS A 54 8.38 -5.27 -3.47
N SER A 55 8.69 -6.31 -2.69
CA SER A 55 7.86 -6.81 -1.57
C SER A 55 7.52 -5.72 -0.53
N ALA A 56 8.45 -4.83 -0.21
CA ALA A 56 8.22 -3.73 0.72
C ALA A 56 7.22 -2.69 0.17
N ALA A 57 7.23 -2.40 -1.13
CA ALA A 57 6.28 -1.49 -1.75
C ALA A 57 4.86 -2.08 -1.72
N TRP A 58 4.70 -3.38 -2.01
CA TRP A 58 3.42 -4.06 -1.86
C TRP A 58 2.88 -4.01 -0.42
N LYS A 59 3.76 -4.22 0.58
CA LYS A 59 3.38 -4.12 2.00
C LYS A 59 2.87 -2.72 2.36
N LEU A 60 3.60 -1.68 1.95
CA LEU A 60 3.16 -0.31 2.21
C LEU A 60 1.90 0.06 1.41
N LEU A 61 1.73 -0.46 0.19
CA LEU A 61 0.55 -0.21 -0.64
C LEU A 61 -0.71 -0.74 0.06
N GLY A 62 -0.68 -1.99 0.52
CA GLY A 62 -1.78 -2.56 1.28
C GLY A 62 -2.09 -1.77 2.56
N ARG A 63 -1.06 -1.23 3.23
CA ARG A 63 -1.24 -0.38 4.41
C ARG A 63 -1.90 0.95 4.05
N ALA A 64 -1.40 1.63 3.01
CA ALA A 64 -1.94 2.90 2.54
C ALA A 64 -3.41 2.78 2.09
N LEU A 65 -3.76 1.72 1.37
CA LEU A 65 -5.13 1.45 0.96
C LEU A 65 -6.04 1.14 2.17
N SER A 66 -5.53 0.38 3.15
CA SER A 66 -6.27 0.09 4.38
C SER A 66 -6.53 1.35 5.21
N GLU A 67 -5.54 2.25 5.32
CA GLU A 67 -5.67 3.53 6.03
C GLU A 67 -6.52 4.54 5.24
N SER A 68 -6.60 4.39 3.91
CA SER A 68 -7.48 5.17 3.03
C SER A 68 -8.92 4.63 2.97
N ASN A 69 -9.29 3.72 3.88
CA ASN A 69 -10.61 3.11 3.94
C ASN A 69 -11.02 2.35 2.66
N GLN A 70 -10.05 1.75 1.97
CA GLN A 70 -10.23 0.91 0.78
C GLN A 70 -9.84 -0.55 1.09
N PRO A 71 -10.57 -1.25 1.98
CA PRO A 71 -10.17 -2.57 2.47
C PRO A 71 -10.13 -3.65 1.38
N GLY A 72 -10.94 -3.54 0.33
CA GLY A 72 -10.94 -4.46 -0.81
C GLY A 72 -9.64 -4.38 -1.64
N GLU A 73 -9.26 -3.16 -2.03
CA GLU A 73 -8.00 -2.93 -2.76
C GLU A 73 -6.78 -3.26 -1.89
N ALA A 74 -6.85 -2.92 -0.59
CA ALA A 74 -5.81 -3.27 0.37
C ALA A 74 -5.57 -4.78 0.44
N LEU A 75 -6.65 -5.57 0.47
CA LEU A 75 -6.57 -7.03 0.49
C LEU A 75 -5.87 -7.56 -0.77
N ALA A 76 -6.29 -7.11 -1.95
CA ALA A 76 -5.69 -7.52 -3.21
C ALA A 76 -4.19 -7.18 -3.26
N ALA A 77 -3.80 -5.98 -2.82
CA ALA A 77 -2.41 -5.57 -2.75
C ALA A 77 -1.58 -6.46 -1.80
N TYR A 78 -2.13 -6.85 -0.65
CA TYR A 78 -1.45 -7.78 0.25
C TYR A 78 -1.34 -9.19 -0.32
N GLU A 79 -2.35 -9.69 -1.05
CA GLU A 79 -2.31 -11.00 -1.69
C GLU A 79 -1.20 -11.10 -2.75
N GLU A 80 -1.12 -10.12 -3.64
CA GLU A 80 -0.05 -9.99 -4.63
C GLU A 80 1.31 -9.85 -3.95
N GLY A 81 1.40 -8.97 -2.94
CA GLY A 81 2.62 -8.78 -2.15
C GLY A 81 3.13 -10.05 -1.49
N ILE A 82 2.23 -10.89 -0.95
CA ILE A 82 2.58 -12.20 -0.38
C ILE A 82 3.15 -13.13 -1.44
N ALA A 83 2.55 -13.18 -2.64
CA ALA A 83 3.06 -14.01 -3.73
C ALA A 83 4.46 -13.58 -4.16
N VAL A 84 4.69 -12.27 -4.31
CA VAL A 84 5.99 -11.68 -4.64
C VAL A 84 7.03 -11.96 -3.55
N ALA A 85 6.68 -11.72 -2.29
CA ALA A 85 7.57 -11.94 -1.14
C ALA A 85 7.97 -13.42 -1.04
N LYS A 86 7.03 -14.36 -1.21
CA LYS A 86 7.33 -15.79 -1.26
C LYS A 86 8.28 -16.15 -2.40
N ARG A 87 8.04 -15.65 -3.61
CA ARG A 87 8.90 -15.87 -4.78
C ARG A 87 10.34 -15.39 -4.52
N ARG A 88 10.49 -14.28 -3.79
CA ARG A 88 11.80 -13.71 -3.41
C ARG A 88 12.46 -14.34 -2.19
N GLY A 89 11.77 -15.22 -1.47
CA GLY A 89 12.26 -15.73 -0.19
C GLY A 89 12.15 -14.73 0.98
N ASP A 90 11.41 -13.64 0.81
CA ASP A 90 11.11 -12.66 1.87
C ASP A 90 9.98 -13.18 2.78
N VAL A 91 10.32 -14.21 3.55
CA VAL A 91 9.36 -14.93 4.41
C VAL A 91 8.75 -14.02 5.46
N GLN A 92 9.51 -13.03 5.94
CA GLN A 92 9.05 -12.13 6.99
C GLN A 92 8.00 -11.16 6.47
N ALA A 93 8.24 -10.51 5.32
CA ALA A 93 7.24 -9.63 4.73
C ALA A 93 5.97 -10.40 4.36
N ALA A 94 6.10 -11.62 3.82
CA ALA A 94 4.95 -12.47 3.51
C ALA A 94 4.09 -12.78 4.75
N LYS A 95 4.72 -13.05 5.90
CA LYS A 95 4.01 -13.31 7.16
C LYS A 95 3.28 -12.07 7.67
N GLU A 96 3.94 -10.91 7.67
CA GLU A 96 3.32 -9.64 8.07
C GLU A 96 2.09 -9.32 7.21
N MET A 97 2.25 -9.37 5.88
CA MET A 97 1.15 -9.11 4.94
C MET A 97 0.00 -10.10 5.10
N LEU A 98 0.28 -11.37 5.40
CA LEU A 98 -0.75 -12.37 5.66
C LEU A 98 -1.62 -12.01 6.87
N VAL A 99 -1.03 -11.47 7.94
CA VAL A 99 -1.78 -11.04 9.13
C VAL A 99 -2.74 -9.91 8.77
N PHE A 100 -2.28 -8.91 8.01
CA PHE A 100 -3.11 -7.81 7.54
C PHE A 100 -4.22 -8.28 6.60
N ALA A 101 -3.90 -9.12 5.62
CA ALA A 101 -4.88 -9.70 4.70
C ALA A 101 -5.97 -10.50 5.44
N ARG A 102 -5.61 -11.29 6.46
CA ARG A 102 -6.59 -12.02 7.29
C ARG A 102 -7.51 -11.10 8.08
N ARG A 103 -6.99 -9.97 8.57
CA ARG A 103 -7.80 -8.96 9.26
C ARG A 103 -8.80 -8.32 8.30
N LEU A 104 -8.35 -7.92 7.11
CA LEU A 104 -9.18 -7.29 6.09
C LEU A 104 -10.27 -8.23 5.56
N ARG A 105 -9.96 -9.51 5.31
CA ARG A 105 -10.99 -10.51 4.94
C ARG A 105 -12.12 -10.60 5.97
N ARG A 106 -11.78 -10.61 7.26
CA ARG A 106 -12.79 -10.63 8.33
C ARG A 106 -13.62 -9.34 8.35
N GLN A 107 -12.99 -8.20 8.15
CA GLN A 107 -13.68 -6.90 8.09
C GLN A 107 -14.66 -6.83 6.90
N LEU A 108 -14.23 -7.28 5.73
CA LEU A 108 -15.06 -7.33 4.52
C LEU A 108 -16.25 -8.27 4.72
N ALA A 109 -16.02 -9.50 5.20
CA ALA A 109 -17.09 -10.46 5.49
C ALA A 109 -18.11 -9.94 6.52
N ALA A 110 -17.65 -9.25 7.57
CA ALA A 110 -18.54 -8.65 8.56
C ALA A 110 -19.39 -7.52 7.96
N THR A 111 -18.84 -6.76 7.00
CA THR A 111 -19.56 -5.69 6.31
C THR A 111 -20.62 -6.27 5.37
N GLU A 112 -20.31 -7.37 4.69
CA GLU A 112 -21.26 -8.09 3.83
C GLU A 112 -22.43 -8.68 4.63
N ASP A 113 -22.16 -9.30 5.78
CA ASP A 113 -23.19 -9.84 6.68
C ASP A 113 -24.11 -8.74 7.27
N GLN A 114 -23.54 -7.60 7.63
CA GLN A 114 -24.31 -6.44 8.08
C GLN A 114 -25.16 -5.80 6.97
N ALA A 115 -24.66 -5.77 5.73
CA ALA A 115 -25.44 -5.27 4.60
C ALA A 115 -26.62 -6.21 4.25
N ALA A 116 -26.42 -7.53 4.35
CA ALA A 116 -27.47 -8.52 4.10
C ALA A 116 -28.59 -8.51 5.15
N THR A 117 -28.26 -8.18 6.41
CA THR A 117 -29.22 -8.10 7.52
C THR A 117 -29.95 -6.75 7.61
N ALA A 118 -29.46 -5.69 6.96
CA ALA A 118 -30.01 -4.34 7.02
C ALA A 118 -31.06 -3.99 5.93
N SER A 119 -31.52 -4.95 5.13
CA SER A 119 -32.72 -4.78 4.28
C SER A 119 -33.98 -5.26 5.01
N PRO A 120 -34.88 -4.38 5.45
CA PRO A 120 -36.22 -4.78 5.90
C PRO A 120 -37.19 -4.93 4.70
N PRO A 121 -38.29 -5.69 4.88
CA PRO A 121 -39.32 -5.92 3.85
C PRO A 121 -40.10 -4.66 3.46
#